data_AF-A0A1T0CLM0-F1
#
_entry.id   AF-A0A1T0CLM0-F1
#
_cell.length_a   1.000
_cell.length_b   1.000
_cell.length_c   1.000
_cell.angle_alpha   90.00
_cell.angle_beta   90.00
_cell.angle_gamma   90.00
#
_symmetry.space_group_name_H-M   'P 1'
#
loop_
_entity.id
_entity.type
_entity.pdbx_description
1 polymer ?
#
loop_
_entity_poly.entity_id
_entity_poly.type
_entity_poly.pdbx_seq_one_letter_code
_entity_poly.pdbx_strand_id
1 'polypeptide(L)'
;MKTLKLTAGIMAATIALTGCSATKNLLGKRDNGSLDYRTAQKIDPIKLPANQPSAEFVPLYQTPTVTGDVPAFTNESGKQYALPKPPSVR
;
A
#
# COMPACT_ATOMS: atom_id res chain seq x y z
N MET A 1 -37.79 -12.03 6.93
CA MET A 1 -36.79 -13.11 6.77
C MET A 1 -36.77 -13.76 5.38
N LYS A 2 -37.92 -14.03 4.74
CA LYS A 2 -38.00 -14.71 3.43
C LYS A 2 -37.33 -13.92 2.29
N THR A 3 -37.47 -12.60 2.29
CA THR A 3 -36.83 -11.69 1.34
C THR A 3 -35.31 -11.61 1.51
N LEU A 4 -34.81 -11.62 2.75
CA LEU A 4 -33.38 -11.58 3.07
C LEU A 4 -32.63 -12.84 2.61
N LYS A 5 -33.26 -14.01 2.73
CA LYS A 5 -32.70 -15.27 2.24
C LYS A 5 -32.66 -15.32 0.71
N LEU A 6 -33.66 -14.74 0.05
CA LEU A 6 -33.76 -14.70 -1.40
C LEU A 6 -32.73 -13.74 -2.00
N THR A 7 -32.54 -12.55 -1.41
CA THR A 7 -31.50 -11.60 -1.84
C THR A 7 -30.09 -12.12 -1.59
N ALA A 8 -29.84 -12.77 -0.45
CA ALA A 8 -28.55 -13.41 -0.18
C ALA A 8 -28.24 -14.54 -1.20
N GLY A 9 -29.24 -15.35 -1.55
CA GLY A 9 -29.09 -16.41 -2.54
C GLY A 9 -28.78 -15.90 -3.95
N ILE A 10 -29.48 -14.84 -4.39
CA ILE A 10 -29.22 -14.19 -5.69
C ILE A 10 -27.81 -13.60 -5.73
N MET A 11 -27.37 -12.95 -4.65
CA MET A 11 -26.04 -12.34 -4.58
C MET A 11 -24.91 -13.40 -4.57
N ALA A 12 -25.13 -14.54 -3.90
CA ALA A 12 -24.17 -15.65 -3.94
C ALA A 12 -24.06 -16.28 -5.34
N ALA A 13 -25.18 -16.43 -6.05
CA ALA A 13 -25.19 -16.97 -7.41
C ALA A 13 -24.48 -16.05 -8.42
N THR A 14 -24.65 -14.74 -8.31
CA THR A 14 -23.97 -13.78 -9.19
C THR A 14 -22.45 -13.73 -8.94
N ILE A 15 -22.00 -13.88 -7.68
CA ILE A 15 -20.57 -13.98 -7.36
C ILE A 15 -19.98 -15.28 -7.93
N ALA A 16 -20.71 -16.39 -7.88
CA ALA A 16 -20.28 -17.65 -8.46
C ALA A 16 -20.17 -17.60 -10.00
N LEU A 17 -21.14 -16.96 -10.67
CA LEU A 17 -21.19 -16.83 -12.13
C LEU A 17 -20.14 -15.85 -12.70
N THR A 18 -19.75 -14.82 -11.93
CA THR A 18 -18.76 -13.81 -12.37
C THR A 18 -17.31 -14.26 -12.18
N GLY A 19 -17.07 -15.37 -11.47
CA GLY A 19 -15.79 -16.04 -11.35
C GLY A 19 -14.74 -15.29 -10.49
N CYS A 20 -13.66 -16.00 -10.14
CA CYS A 20 -12.56 -15.49 -9.29
C CYS A 20 -11.87 -14.23 -9.85
N SER A 21 -11.98 -13.96 -11.15
CA SER A 21 -11.39 -12.78 -11.80
C SER A 21 -12.12 -11.49 -11.43
N ALA A 22 -13.46 -11.52 -11.34
CA ALA A 22 -14.25 -10.36 -10.96
C ALA A 22 -14.12 -10.05 -9.46
N THR A 23 -14.09 -11.09 -8.61
CA THR A 23 -13.88 -10.95 -7.17
C THR A 23 -12.47 -10.49 -6.84
N LYS A 24 -11.44 -10.88 -7.61
CA LYS A 24 -10.07 -10.38 -7.46
C LYS A 24 -9.96 -8.87 -7.70
N ASN A 25 -10.67 -8.30 -8.67
CA ASN A 25 -10.66 -6.84 -8.89
C ASN A 25 -11.46 -6.08 -7.81
N LEU A 26 -12.52 -6.67 -7.26
CA LEU A 26 -13.32 -6.06 -6.20
C LEU A 26 -12.63 -6.15 -4.83
N LEU A 27 -12.09 -7.32 -4.48
CA LEU A 27 -11.45 -7.59 -3.20
C LEU A 27 -9.95 -7.24 -3.20
N GLY A 28 -9.27 -7.31 -4.34
CA GLY A 28 -7.85 -6.94 -4.49
C GLY A 28 -7.61 -5.44 -4.33
N LYS A 29 -8.64 -4.60 -4.45
CA LYS A 29 -8.57 -3.19 -4.04
C LYS A 29 -8.41 -3.02 -2.53
N ARG A 30 -8.81 -4.02 -1.71
CA ARG A 30 -8.69 -3.99 -0.24
C ARG A 30 -7.28 -4.30 0.29
N ASP A 31 -6.41 -4.93 -0.50
CA ASP A 31 -5.03 -5.20 -0.07
C ASP A 31 -4.18 -3.95 -0.31
N ASN A 32 -3.88 -3.22 0.75
CA ASN A 32 -3.48 -1.81 0.69
C ASN A 32 -2.17 -1.59 -0.09
N GLY A 33 -1.21 -2.54 -0.06
CA GLY A 33 0.13 -2.28 -0.64
C GLY A 33 0.66 -0.92 -0.19
N SER A 34 0.40 -0.58 1.08
CA SER A 34 0.19 0.79 1.49
C SER A 34 1.44 1.64 1.37
N LEU A 35 1.18 2.90 1.07
CA LEU A 35 2.16 3.96 1.05
C LEU A 35 2.13 4.79 2.32
N ASP A 36 1.76 4.20 3.45
CA ASP A 36 1.57 4.96 4.68
C ASP A 36 2.88 5.70 5.09
N TYR A 37 4.03 5.18 4.64
CA TYR A 37 5.34 5.84 4.79
C TYR A 37 5.46 7.20 4.05
N ARG A 38 4.66 7.47 3.01
CA ARG A 38 4.63 8.79 2.33
C ARG A 38 4.04 9.89 3.21
N THR A 39 3.16 9.51 4.12
CA THR A 39 2.55 10.40 5.11
C THR A 39 3.26 10.38 6.45
N ALA A 40 4.33 9.57 6.58
CA ALA A 40 5.13 9.55 7.79
C ALA A 40 5.78 10.92 7.99
N GLN A 41 5.60 11.47 9.18
CA GLN A 41 6.21 12.73 9.55
C GLN A 41 7.67 12.50 9.94
N LYS A 42 8.53 13.45 9.55
CA LYS A 42 9.91 13.48 10.01
C LYS A 42 9.90 13.76 11.52
N ILE A 43 10.62 12.94 12.28
CA ILE A 43 10.78 13.13 13.71
C ILE A 43 11.74 14.29 13.95
N ASP A 44 11.39 15.18 14.87
CA ASP A 44 12.26 16.30 15.25
C ASP A 44 13.57 15.79 15.86
N PRO A 45 14.69 16.50 15.65
CA PRO A 45 15.96 16.16 16.28
C PRO A 45 15.86 16.11 17.81
N ILE A 46 16.55 15.16 18.42
CA ILE A 46 16.65 15.04 19.88
C ILE A 46 17.31 16.31 20.44
N LYS A 47 16.64 16.97 21.39
CA LYS A 47 17.18 18.15 22.07
C LYS A 47 18.08 17.71 23.21
N LEU A 48 19.33 18.17 23.18
CA LEU A 48 20.29 17.94 24.26
C LEU A 48 20.21 19.07 25.30
N PRO A 49 20.34 18.75 26.59
CA PRO A 49 20.60 19.73 27.65
C PRO A 49 21.76 20.67 27.31
N ALA A 50 21.68 21.91 27.82
CA ALA A 50 22.73 22.90 27.64
C ALA A 50 24.07 22.37 28.18
N ASN A 51 25.14 22.58 27.42
CA ASN A 51 26.51 22.16 27.73
C ASN A 51 26.72 20.64 27.86
N GLN A 52 25.80 19.80 27.38
CA GLN A 52 26.02 18.35 27.33
C GLN A 52 26.73 17.96 26.02
N PRO A 53 27.93 17.35 26.09
CA PRO A 53 28.57 16.80 24.90
C PRO A 53 27.78 15.57 24.40
N SER A 54 27.58 15.47 23.09
CA SER A 54 27.05 14.29 22.43
C SER A 54 28.07 13.68 21.47
N ALA A 55 28.01 12.36 21.30
CA ALA A 55 28.69 11.72 20.20
C ALA A 55 28.10 12.19 18.86
N GLU A 56 28.92 12.12 17.81
CA GLU A 56 28.47 12.40 16.45
C GLU A 56 27.43 11.37 16.00
N PHE A 57 26.37 11.81 15.34
CA PHE A 57 25.39 10.92 14.75
C PHE A 57 25.94 10.33 13.44
N VAL A 58 26.40 9.09 13.49
CA VAL A 58 26.84 8.34 12.31
C VAL A 58 25.71 7.41 11.86
N PRO A 59 25.05 7.66 10.72
CA PRO A 59 23.97 6.80 10.26
C PRO A 59 24.52 5.45 9.79
N LEU A 60 23.79 4.36 10.07
CA LEU A 60 24.15 3.02 9.59
C LEU A 60 24.12 2.91 8.07
N TYR A 61 23.26 3.72 7.43
CA TYR A 61 23.11 3.78 5.98
C TYR A 61 23.02 5.23 5.55
N GLN A 62 23.61 5.56 4.41
CA GLN A 62 23.47 6.89 3.83
C GLN A 62 22.00 7.11 3.43
N THR A 63 21.37 8.11 4.02
CA THR A 63 20.01 8.50 3.66
C THR A 63 20.08 9.53 2.53
N PRO A 64 19.53 9.25 1.35
CA PRO A 64 19.55 10.22 0.26
C PRO A 64 18.66 11.42 0.59
N THR A 65 19.14 12.61 0.28
CA THR A 65 18.35 13.84 0.36
C THR A 65 17.37 13.86 -0.82
N VAL A 66 16.16 13.36 -0.62
CA VAL A 66 15.11 13.39 -1.65
C VAL A 66 14.57 14.81 -1.73
N THR A 67 14.70 15.45 -2.90
CA THR A 67 14.12 16.76 -3.19
C THR A 67 12.97 16.56 -4.18
N GLY A 68 11.74 16.88 -3.79
CA GLY A 68 10.54 16.76 -4.63
C GLY A 68 9.56 15.65 -4.20
N ASP A 69 8.35 15.72 -4.75
CA ASP A 69 7.29 14.74 -4.47
C ASP A 69 7.59 13.39 -5.14
N VAL A 70 7.35 12.29 -4.42
CA VAL A 70 7.40 10.94 -4.99
C VAL A 70 6.36 10.86 -6.12
N PRO A 71 6.74 10.47 -7.36
CA PRO A 71 5.80 10.38 -8.47
C PRO A 71 4.64 9.43 -8.11
N ALA A 72 3.42 9.81 -8.49
CA ALA A 72 2.26 8.95 -8.33
C ALA A 72 2.28 7.85 -9.39
N PHE A 73 2.78 6.67 -9.05
CA PHE A 73 2.66 5.51 -9.93
C PHE A 73 1.27 4.88 -9.73
N THR A 74 0.63 4.39 -10.79
CA THR A 74 -0.62 3.62 -10.64
C THR A 74 -0.60 2.54 -11.70
N ASN A 75 -0.74 1.27 -11.32
CA ASN A 75 -0.88 0.19 -12.30
C ASN A 75 -2.31 0.10 -12.84
N GLU A 76 -2.52 -0.78 -13.83
CA GLU A 76 -3.83 -1.02 -14.46
C GLU A 76 -4.93 -1.46 -13.48
N SER A 77 -4.56 -2.00 -12.32
CA SER A 77 -5.48 -2.40 -11.24
C SER A 77 -5.71 -1.29 -10.20
N GLY A 78 -5.14 -0.09 -10.39
CA GLY A 78 -5.23 1.01 -9.43
C GLY A 78 -4.23 0.94 -8.27
N LYS A 79 -3.22 0.07 -8.32
CA LYS A 79 -2.22 -0.16 -7.27
C LYS A 79 -0.87 0.42 -7.68
N GLN A 80 -0.24 1.21 -6.82
CA GLN A 80 1.01 1.93 -7.14
C GLN A 80 2.25 1.02 -7.26
N TYR A 81 2.21 -0.24 -6.79
CA TYR A 81 3.41 -1.11 -6.68
C TYR A 81 3.23 -2.61 -6.93
N ALA A 82 2.19 -3.07 -7.66
CA ALA A 82 2.29 -4.45 -8.14
C ALA A 82 3.38 -4.45 -9.22
N LEU A 83 4.55 -5.02 -8.91
CA LEU A 83 5.61 -5.23 -9.88
C LEU A 83 4.99 -5.90 -11.12
N PRO A 84 5.33 -5.44 -12.34
CA PRO A 84 4.85 -6.12 -13.54
C PRO A 84 5.26 -7.58 -13.44
N LYS A 85 4.37 -8.48 -13.86
CA LYS A 85 4.72 -9.90 -13.90
C LYS A 85 6.00 -10.04 -14.76
N PRO A 86 7.01 -10.78 -14.31
CA PRO A 86 8.21 -10.99 -15.09
C PRO A 86 7.82 -11.56 -16.47
N PRO A 87 8.52 -11.16 -17.55
CA PRO A 87 8.22 -11.65 -18.88
C PRO A 87 8.26 -13.18 -18.89
N SER A 88 7.29 -13.84 -19.55
CA SER A 88 7.33 -15.30 -19.66
C SER A 88 8.53 -15.67 -20.53
N VAL A 89 9.53 -16.29 -19.93
CA VAL A 89 10.58 -16.95 -20.70
C VAL A 89 9.92 -18.14 -21.40
N ARG A 90 9.75 -18.05 -22.71
CA ARG A 90 9.40 -19.17 -23.59
C ARG A 90 10.51 -19.30 -24.62
#